data_AF-A0A1Y4N4Z8-F1
#
_entry.id   AF-A0A1Y4N4Z8-F1
#
_cell.length_a   1.000
_cell.length_b   1.000
_cell.length_c   1.000
_cell.angle_alpha   90.00
_cell.angle_beta   90.00
_cell.angle_gamma   90.00
#
_symmetry.space_group_name_H-M   'P 1'
#
loop_
_entity.id
_entity.type
_entity.pdbx_description
1 polymer ?
#
loop_
_entity_poly.entity_id
_entity_poly.type
_entity_poly.pdbx_seq_one_letter_code
_entity_poly.pdbx_strand_id
1 'polypeptide(L)'
;MKELSEVIYKVKTHPWVARFASEYRFPGWYIDTNGCYGCLLSKYWISVFVNDYDKTLDITVDTIGKSGYLDKNLELETAEDDAALAAIARRLMSQYAEKC
;
A
#
# COMPACT_ATOMS: atom_id res chain seq x y z
N MET A 1 3.78 7.62 39.94
CA MET A 1 3.04 6.67 39.07
C MET A 1 2.75 7.42 37.79
N LYS A 2 3.36 7.03 36.65
CA LYS A 2 3.04 7.61 35.34
C LYS A 2 1.74 6.96 34.88
N GLU A 3 0.68 7.74 34.70
CA GLU A 3 -0.53 7.25 34.02
C GLU A 3 -0.13 6.77 32.63
N LEU A 4 -0.34 5.48 32.37
CA LEU A 4 -0.26 4.94 31.01
C LEU A 4 -1.55 5.41 30.33
N SER A 5 -1.44 6.47 29.51
CA SER A 5 -2.53 6.88 28.63
C SER A 5 -2.90 5.70 27.75
N GLU A 6 -4.18 5.35 27.75
CA GLU A 6 -4.73 4.30 26.90
C GLU A 6 -4.39 4.60 25.44
N VAL A 7 -3.51 3.80 24.83
CA VAL A 7 -3.17 3.94 23.40
C VAL A 7 -4.29 3.29 22.61
N ILE A 8 -5.29 4.08 22.22
CA ILE A 8 -6.37 3.64 21.35
C ILE A 8 -5.81 3.55 19.91
N TYR A 9 -5.43 2.35 19.49
CA TYR A 9 -5.10 2.09 18.09
C TYR A 9 -6.38 2.15 17.24
N LYS A 10 -6.58 3.27 16.53
CA LYS A 10 -7.65 3.37 15.53
C LYS A 10 -7.24 2.55 14.31
N VAL A 11 -8.02 1.51 13.98
CA VAL A 11 -7.87 0.79 12.72
C VAL A 11 -8.10 1.78 11.58
N LYS A 12 -7.03 2.11 10.85
CA LYS A 12 -7.09 3.01 9.68
C LYS A 12 -7.37 2.27 8.38
N THR A 13 -7.21 0.95 8.36
CA THR A 13 -7.40 0.14 7.17
C THR A 13 -8.84 0.19 6.72
N HIS A 14 -9.05 0.65 5.49
CA HIS A 14 -10.36 0.61 4.87
C HIS A 14 -10.81 -0.85 4.68
N PRO A 15 -12.09 -1.22 4.95
CA PRO A 15 -12.56 -2.59 4.82
C PRO A 15 -12.29 -3.24 3.45
N TRP A 16 -12.35 -2.44 2.38
CA TRP A 16 -12.03 -2.92 1.03
C TRP A 16 -10.55 -3.30 0.88
N VAL A 17 -9.62 -2.50 1.42
CA VAL A 17 -8.18 -2.84 1.43
C VAL A 17 -7.96 -4.12 2.26
N ALA A 18 -8.62 -4.24 3.41
CA ALA A 18 -8.52 -5.43 4.24
C ALA A 18 -9.05 -6.69 3.52
N ARG A 19 -10.17 -6.57 2.81
CA ARG A 19 -10.74 -7.65 1.97
C ARG A 19 -9.76 -8.04 0.87
N PHE A 20 -9.29 -7.06 0.11
CA PHE A 20 -8.33 -7.27 -0.97
C PHE A 20 -7.07 -7.99 -0.47
N ALA A 21 -6.48 -7.52 0.63
CA ALA A 21 -5.30 -8.15 1.24
C ALA A 21 -5.56 -9.58 1.73
N SER A 22 -6.79 -9.88 2.16
CA SER A 22 -7.18 -11.22 2.61
C SER A 22 -7.29 -12.22 1.45
N GLU A 23 -7.77 -11.75 0.28
CA GLU A 23 -7.96 -12.53 -0.94
C GLU A 23 -6.66 -12.67 -1.75
N TYR A 24 -5.91 -11.58 -1.89
CA TYR A 24 -4.68 -11.51 -2.70
C TYR A 24 -3.45 -11.32 -1.81
N ARG A 25 -2.96 -12.43 -1.26
CA ARG A 25 -1.76 -12.44 -0.43
C ARG A 25 -0.50 -12.50 -1.29
N PHE A 26 0.32 -11.46 -1.18
CA PHE A 26 1.63 -11.40 -1.85
C PHE A 26 2.75 -11.54 -0.81
N PRO A 27 3.81 -12.33 -1.08
CA PRO A 27 4.95 -12.43 -0.17
C PRO A 27 5.60 -11.06 0.08
N GLY A 28 5.87 -10.74 1.35
CA GLY A 28 6.51 -9.47 1.74
C GLY A 28 5.57 -8.26 1.78
N TRP A 29 4.28 -8.43 1.48
CA TRP A 29 3.29 -7.37 1.62
C TRP A 29 2.70 -7.33 3.03
N TYR A 30 2.41 -6.12 3.50
CA TYR A 30 1.82 -5.86 4.81
C TYR A 30 0.86 -4.68 4.74
N ILE A 31 -0.01 -4.57 5.73
CA ILE A 31 -0.82 -3.38 5.94
C ILE A 31 -0.04 -2.44 6.86
N ASP A 32 0.26 -1.25 6.39
CA ASP A 32 1.06 -0.27 7.13
C ASP A 32 0.22 0.53 8.14
N THR A 33 0.86 1.46 8.86
CA THR A 33 0.19 2.32 9.83
C THR A 33 -0.77 3.34 9.21
N ASN A 34 -0.75 3.52 7.88
CA ASN A 34 -1.71 4.36 7.16
C ASN A 34 -2.93 3.55 6.69
N GLY A 35 -2.88 2.22 6.79
CA GLY A 35 -3.94 1.33 6.34
C GLY A 35 -3.81 0.95 4.86
N CYS A 36 -2.67 1.23 4.23
CA CYS A 36 -2.37 0.82 2.87
C CYS A 36 -1.81 -0.60 2.88
N TYR A 37 -2.17 -1.42 1.90
CA TYR A 37 -1.62 -2.76 1.72
C TYR A 37 -0.52 -2.74 0.66
N GLY A 38 0.73 -2.99 1.03
CA GLY A 38 1.85 -2.78 0.12
C GLY A 38 3.14 -3.47 0.54
N CYS A 39 4.18 -3.28 -0.27
CA CYS A 39 5.54 -3.72 0.02
C CYS A 39 6.57 -2.64 -0.33
N LEU A 40 7.68 -2.64 0.41
CA LEU A 40 8.83 -1.81 0.11
C LEU A 40 9.89 -2.66 -0.60
N LEU A 41 10.26 -2.26 -1.81
CA LEU A 41 11.35 -2.85 -2.60
C LEU A 41 12.45 -1.81 -2.78
N SER A 42 13.57 -1.97 -2.06
CA SER A 42 14.64 -0.96 -1.99
C SER A 42 14.06 0.40 -1.54
N LYS A 43 13.96 1.39 -2.44
CA LYS A 43 13.33 2.69 -2.20
C LYS A 43 11.92 2.82 -2.76
N TYR A 44 11.36 1.79 -3.38
CA TYR A 44 10.07 1.83 -4.06
C TYR A 44 8.98 1.26 -3.15
N TRP A 45 8.07 2.11 -2.72
CA TRP A 45 6.88 1.72 -1.97
C TRP A 45 5.74 1.46 -2.95
N ILE A 46 5.34 0.20 -3.08
CA ILE A 46 4.22 -0.22 -3.93
C ILE A 46 3.04 -0.47 -3.00
N SER A 47 1.93 0.24 -3.18
CA SER A 47 0.80 0.09 -2.25
C SER A 47 -0.58 0.25 -2.88
N VAL A 48 -1.50 -0.57 -2.39
CA VAL A 48 -2.93 -0.54 -2.65
C VAL A 48 -3.63 0.25 -1.55
N PHE A 49 -4.48 1.19 -1.94
CA PHE A 49 -5.20 2.08 -1.03
C PHE A 49 -6.55 2.48 -1.63
N VAL A 50 -7.46 2.99 -0.80
CA VAL A 50 -8.68 3.63 -1.32
C VAL A 50 -8.37 5.09 -1.61
N ASN A 51 -8.56 5.49 -2.86
CA ASN A 51 -8.38 6.87 -3.29
C ASN A 51 -9.47 7.75 -2.68
N ASP A 52 -9.07 8.87 -2.08
CA ASP A 52 -9.99 9.75 -1.39
C ASP A 52 -10.90 10.57 -2.30
N TYR A 53 -10.54 10.71 -3.58
CA TYR A 53 -11.28 11.52 -4.55
C TYR A 53 -12.53 10.81 -5.09
N ASP A 54 -12.37 9.60 -5.61
CA ASP A 54 -13.40 8.81 -6.28
C ASP A 54 -13.79 7.53 -5.52
N LYS A 55 -13.14 7.25 -4.39
CA LYS A 55 -13.39 6.10 -3.51
C LYS A 55 -13.16 4.75 -4.20
N THR A 56 -12.33 4.71 -5.24
CA THR A 56 -11.87 3.47 -5.87
C THR A 56 -10.68 2.87 -5.15
N LEU A 57 -10.41 1.60 -5.43
CA LEU A 57 -9.21 0.91 -4.98
C LEU A 57 -8.11 1.08 -6.03
N ASP A 58 -7.09 1.86 -5.69
CA ASP A 58 -5.98 2.20 -6.57
C ASP A 58 -4.69 1.56 -6.09
N ILE A 59 -3.71 1.46 -6.99
CA ILE A 59 -2.34 1.07 -6.67
C ILE A 59 -1.36 2.15 -7.13
N THR A 60 -0.34 2.39 -6.32
CA THR A 60 0.70 3.36 -6.63
C THR A 60 2.10 2.83 -6.39
N VAL A 61 3.07 3.44 -7.06
CA VAL A 61 4.49 3.31 -6.74
C VAL A 61 5.04 4.68 -6.35
N ASP A 62 5.44 4.81 -5.10
CA ASP A 62 6.13 6.00 -4.58
C ASP A 62 7.60 5.69 -4.29
N THR A 63 8.46 6.71 -4.30
CA THR A 63 9.81 6.58 -3.75
C THR A 63 9.85 7.03 -2.30
N ILE A 64 10.61 6.30 -1.47
CA ILE A 64 10.98 6.72 -0.11
C ILE A 64 12.28 7.52 -0.18
N GLY A 65 12.22 8.78 0.26
CA GLY A 65 13.37 9.67 0.36
C GLY A 65 14.29 9.30 1.52
N LYS A 66 15.47 9.94 1.59
CA LYS A 66 16.47 9.70 2.65
C LYS A 66 15.95 9.99 4.07
N SER A 67 14.90 10.79 4.19
CA SER A 67 14.23 11.11 5.44
C SER A 67 13.28 10.01 5.93
N GLY A 68 13.04 8.97 5.11
CA GLY A 68 12.07 7.91 5.39
C GLY A 68 10.63 8.27 4.99
N TYR A 69 10.38 9.45 4.42
CA TYR A 69 9.08 9.87 3.92
C TYR A 69 8.92 9.63 2.42
N LEU A 70 7.66 9.58 1.96
CA LEU A 70 7.34 9.59 0.53
C LEU A 70 7.94 10.85 -0.12
N ASP A 71 8.53 10.69 -1.30
CA ASP A 71 9.23 11.74 -2.05
C ASP A 71 8.56 11.98 -3.41
N LYS A 72 8.46 10.96 -4.26
CA LYS A 72 7.90 11.07 -5.61
C LYS A 72 6.92 9.97 -5.90
N ASN A 73 5.78 10.35 -6.46
CA ASN A 73 4.85 9.44 -7.10
C ASN A 73 5.35 9.11 -8.51
N LEU A 74 5.61 7.83 -8.78
CA LEU A 74 6.10 7.36 -10.08
C LEU A 74 4.94 6.85 -10.95
N GLU A 75 4.00 6.13 -10.34
CA GLU A 75 2.88 5.49 -11.03
C GLU A 75 1.64 5.54 -10.14
N LEU A 76 0.47 5.77 -10.75
CA LEU A 76 -0.85 5.66 -10.13
C LEU A 76 -1.77 4.98 -11.14
N GLU A 77 -2.33 3.83 -10.76
CA GLU A 77 -3.21 3.04 -11.62
C GLU A 77 -4.48 2.65 -10.86
N THR A 78 -5.60 2.78 -11.57
CA THR A 78 -6.92 2.31 -11.13
C THR A 78 -7.28 1.08 -11.96
N ALA A 79 -7.74 0.03 -11.32
CA ALA A 79 -8.18 -1.18 -11.99
C ALA A 79 -9.72 -1.24 -12.08
N GLU A 80 -10.24 -1.97 -13.07
CA GLU A 80 -11.67 -2.22 -13.20
C GLU A 80 -12.22 -3.12 -12.08
N ASP A 81 -11.40 -4.05 -11.60
CA ASP A 81 -11.74 -4.98 -10.52
C ASP A 81 -10.53 -5.41 -9.69
N ASP A 82 -10.81 -6.12 -8.58
CA ASP A 82 -9.78 -6.59 -7.64
C ASP A 82 -8.80 -7.59 -8.32
N ALA A 83 -9.23 -8.37 -9.32
CA ALA A 83 -8.35 -9.33 -10.00
C ALA A 83 -7.34 -8.63 -10.93
N ALA A 84 -7.80 -7.62 -11.66
CA ALA A 84 -6.98 -6.75 -12.47
C ALA A 84 -5.99 -5.95 -11.61
N LEU A 85 -6.43 -5.44 -10.45
CA LEU A 85 -5.55 -4.75 -9.50
C LEU A 85 -4.44 -5.68 -8.98
N ALA A 86 -4.79 -6.93 -8.66
CA ALA A 86 -3.81 -7.94 -8.26
C ALA A 86 -2.83 -8.31 -9.38
N ALA A 87 -3.25 -8.25 -10.65
CA ALA A 87 -2.35 -8.42 -11.78
C ALA A 87 -1.38 -7.23 -11.93
N ILE A 88 -1.88 -6.00 -11.77
CA ILE A 88 -1.05 -4.78 -11.75
C ILE A 88 -0.02 -4.86 -10.61
N ALA A 89 -0.44 -5.24 -9.40
CA ALA A 89 0.47 -5.41 -8.25
C ALA A 89 1.66 -6.33 -8.56
N ARG A 90 1.38 -7.48 -9.18
CA ARG A 90 2.42 -8.44 -9.60
C ARG A 90 3.35 -7.88 -10.68
N ARG A 91 2.79 -7.17 -11.67
CA ARG A 91 3.57 -6.50 -12.72
C ARG A 91 4.50 -5.45 -12.13
N LEU A 92 3.99 -4.57 -11.27
CA LEU A 92 4.76 -3.51 -10.63
C LEU A 92 5.87 -4.10 -9.75
N MET A 93 5.58 -5.13 -8.96
CA MET A 93 6.62 -5.84 -8.20
C MET A 93 7.75 -6.34 -9.11
N SER A 94 7.42 -7.02 -10.21
CA SER A 94 8.42 -7.54 -11.15
C SER A 94 9.25 -6.40 -11.76
N GLN A 95 8.56 -5.36 -12.24
CA GLN A 95 9.17 -4.20 -12.89
C GLN A 95 10.14 -3.44 -11.97
N TYR A 96 9.80 -3.29 -10.69
CA TYR A 96 10.64 -2.54 -9.74
C TYR A 96 11.67 -3.41 -9.03
N ALA A 97 11.47 -4.72 -8.93
CA ALA A 97 12.50 -5.65 -8.48
C ALA A 97 13.73 -5.63 -9.40
N GLU A 98 13.54 -5.49 -10.71
CA GLU A 98 14.65 -5.36 -11.69
C GLU A 98 15.43 -4.03 -11.56
N LYS A 99 14.86 -3.05 -10.85
CA LYS A 99 15.46 -1.72 -10.61
C LYS A 99 16.10 -1.60 -9.22
N CYS A 100 16.01 -2.66 -8.41
CA CYS A 100 16.54 -2.70 -7.04
C CYS A 100 18.05 -2.93 -7.00
#